data_AF-A0A9P0P5C2-F1
#
_entry.id   AF-A0A9P0P5C2-F1
#
_cell.length_a   1.000
_cell.length_b   1.000
_cell.length_c   1.000
_cell.angle_alpha   90.00
_cell.angle_beta   90.00
_cell.angle_gamma   90.00
#
_symmetry.space_group_name_H-M   'P 1'
#
loop_
_entity.id
_entity.type
_entity.pdbx_description
1 polymer ?
#
loop_
_entity_poly.entity_id
_entity_poly.type
_entity_poly.pdbx_seq_one_letter_code
_entity_poly.pdbx_strand_id
1 'polypeptide(L)'
;MKSYIMKPYAFRNLHGEQRIFNYRLSRARRIIENAFGLASARFRILRRPIELGVEKFIHVVSAICVLHNFLMTRSKRLYAPYGSFDVENHETGTIEPGEWRQSTQGLVDLHVNPHLRGNLEAKDVQREFTEYFHQEGEVSWQYKYI
;
A
#
# COMPACT_ATOMS: atom_id res chain seq x y z
N MET A 1 -14.30 14.35 2.58
CA MET A 1 -13.34 13.24 2.74
C MET A 1 -13.15 13.00 4.23
N LYS A 2 -13.11 11.76 4.70
CA LYS A 2 -12.93 11.46 6.13
C LYS A 2 -11.52 11.86 6.57
N SER A 3 -11.35 12.30 7.82
CA SER A 3 -10.08 12.81 8.37
C SER A 3 -8.95 11.79 8.33
N TYR A 4 -9.26 10.49 8.39
CA TYR A 4 -8.28 9.41 8.35
C TYR A 4 -7.78 9.02 6.94
N ILE A 5 -8.32 9.63 5.87
CA ILE A 5 -7.88 9.35 4.50
C ILE A 5 -6.86 10.41 4.08
N MET A 6 -5.58 10.05 4.09
CA MET A 6 -4.49 10.89 3.60
C MET A 6 -4.39 10.83 2.08
N LYS A 7 -4.19 11.99 1.45
CA LYS A 7 -3.94 12.13 0.01
C LYS A 7 -2.49 12.59 -0.20
N PRO A 8 -1.81 12.20 -1.29
CA PRO A 8 -0.57 12.85 -1.68
C PRO A 8 -0.79 14.32 -2.03
N TYR A 9 0.25 15.14 -1.87
CA TYR A 9 0.32 16.47 -2.50
C TYR A 9 0.18 16.33 -4.02
N ALA A 10 -0.45 17.32 -4.65
CA ALA A 10 -0.56 17.34 -6.11
C ALA A 10 0.84 17.39 -6.74
N PHE A 11 1.07 16.58 -7.77
CA PHE A 11 2.38 16.46 -8.43
C PHE A 11 2.88 17.72 -9.16
N ARG A 12 2.10 18.81 -9.16
CA ARG A 12 2.49 20.10 -9.75
C ARG A 12 3.20 20.94 -8.69
N ASN A 13 4.40 21.44 -9.00
CA ASN A 13 5.19 22.33 -8.14
C ASN A 13 5.46 21.76 -6.73
N LEU A 14 5.80 20.48 -6.64
CA LEU A 14 6.17 19.83 -5.37
C LEU A 14 7.50 20.39 -4.85
N HIS A 15 7.47 20.91 -3.62
CA HIS A 15 8.67 21.28 -2.85
C HIS A 15 9.33 20.02 -2.24
N GLY A 16 10.60 20.10 -1.84
CA GLY A 16 11.37 18.95 -1.36
C GLY A 16 10.68 18.13 -0.27
N GLU A 17 10.17 18.78 0.78
CA GLU A 17 9.43 18.12 1.86
C GLU A 17 8.14 17.43 1.39
N GLN A 18 7.42 18.06 0.46
CA GLN A 18 6.19 17.49 -0.12
C GLN A 18 6.50 16.25 -0.96
N ARG A 19 7.66 16.21 -1.63
CA ARG A 19 8.14 15.01 -2.33
C ARG A 19 8.48 13.90 -1.33
N ILE A 20 9.12 14.22 -0.21
CA ILE A 20 9.43 13.26 0.87
C ILE A 20 8.14 12.65 1.40
N PHE A 21 7.15 13.48 1.71
CA PHE A 21 5.84 13.03 2.14
C PHE A 21 5.20 12.09 1.12
N ASN A 22 5.12 12.50 -0.16
CA ASN A 22 4.51 11.68 -1.21
C ASN A 22 5.23 10.34 -1.40
N TYR A 23 6.57 10.35 -1.32
CA TYR A 23 7.38 9.14 -1.41
C TYR A 23 7.12 8.20 -0.22
N ARG A 24 7.15 8.72 1.01
CA ARG A 24 6.86 7.94 2.22
C ARG A 24 5.45 7.38 2.25
N LEU A 25 4.46 8.18 1.82
CA LEU A 25 3.07 7.72 1.68
C LEU A 25 2.94 6.61 0.64
N SER A 26 3.61 6.73 -0.50
CA SER A 26 3.63 5.70 -1.54
C SER A 26 4.29 4.40 -1.05
N ARG A 27 5.38 4.51 -0.28
CA ARG A 27 6.02 3.35 0.35
C ARG A 27 5.10 2.64 1.34
N ALA A 28 4.36 3.38 2.16
CA ALA A 28 3.37 2.81 3.07
C ALA A 28 2.24 2.09 2.30
N ARG A 29 1.71 2.71 1.23
CA ARG A 29 0.68 2.11 0.36
C ARG A 29 1.13 0.77 -0.24
N ARG A 30 2.39 0.71 -0.71
CA ARG A 30 2.96 -0.50 -1.31
C ARG A 30 3.01 -1.69 -0.34
N ILE A 31 3.20 -1.46 0.95
CA ILE A 31 3.18 -2.54 1.95
C ILE A 31 1.80 -3.22 1.97
N ILE A 32 0.73 -2.42 2.01
CA ILE A 32 -0.63 -2.98 2.08
C ILE A 32 -1.09 -3.57 0.73
N GLU A 33 -0.65 -2.99 -0.39
CA GLU A 33 -0.85 -3.58 -1.72
C GLU A 33 -0.20 -4.95 -1.85
N ASN A 34 1.07 -5.08 -1.43
CA ASN A 34 1.78 -6.35 -1.44
C ASN A 34 1.06 -7.42 -0.60
N ALA A 35 0.54 -7.04 0.58
CA ALA A 35 -0.21 -7.95 1.43
C ALA A 35 -1.51 -8.43 0.76
N PHE A 36 -2.33 -7.52 0.25
CA PHE A 36 -3.58 -7.87 -0.43
C PHE A 36 -3.34 -8.60 -1.77
N GLY A 37 -2.32 -8.19 -2.50
CA GLY A 37 -1.90 -8.80 -3.75
C GLY A 37 -1.52 -10.27 -3.57
N LEU A 38 -0.65 -10.54 -2.59
CA LEU A 38 -0.28 -11.91 -2.25
C LEU A 38 -1.46 -12.71 -1.68
N ALA A 39 -2.26 -12.13 -0.78
CA ALA A 39 -3.44 -12.80 -0.23
C ALA A 39 -4.41 -13.19 -1.36
N SER A 40 -4.69 -12.28 -2.30
CA SER A 40 -5.51 -12.58 -3.48
C SER A 40 -4.88 -13.68 -4.35
N ALA A 41 -3.55 -13.68 -4.54
CA ALA A 41 -2.82 -14.71 -5.27
C ALA A 41 -2.89 -16.10 -4.69
N ARG A 42 -2.84 -16.20 -3.37
CA ARG A 42 -2.89 -17.48 -2.67
C ARG A 42 -4.33 -17.94 -2.45
N PHE A 43 -5.24 -17.02 -2.12
CA PHE A 43 -6.63 -17.29 -1.80
C PHE A 43 -7.54 -16.85 -2.95
N ARG A 44 -7.59 -17.67 -4.01
CA ARG A 44 -8.33 -17.38 -5.25
C ARG A 44 -9.82 -17.08 -5.08
N ILE A 45 -10.42 -17.41 -3.93
CA ILE A 45 -11.78 -17.01 -3.57
C ILE A 45 -11.97 -15.48 -3.59
N LEU A 46 -10.92 -14.71 -3.32
CA LEU A 46 -10.93 -13.24 -3.37
C LEU A 46 -10.95 -12.67 -4.80
N ARG A 47 -10.85 -13.51 -5.82
CA ARG A 47 -10.76 -13.10 -7.25
C ARG A 47 -12.02 -13.39 -8.04
N ARG A 48 -13.01 -14.02 -7.43
CA ARG A 48 -14.25 -14.41 -8.09
C ARG A 48 -15.42 -13.64 -7.48
N PRO A 49 -16.50 -13.43 -8.23
CA PRO A 49 -17.77 -13.03 -7.63
C PRO A 49 -18.11 -13.98 -6.47
N ILE A 50 -18.51 -13.39 -5.34
CA ILE A 50 -18.76 -14.11 -4.10
C ILE A 50 -20.27 -14.30 -3.97
N GLU A 51 -20.72 -15.55 -4.09
CA GLU A 51 -22.12 -15.94 -3.89
C GLU A 51 -22.39 -16.29 -2.41
N LEU A 52 -21.75 -15.56 -1.50
CA LEU A 52 -21.96 -15.67 -0.05
C LEU A 52 -22.53 -14.35 0.47
N GLY A 53 -23.47 -14.44 1.41
CA GLY A 53 -23.92 -13.28 2.16
C GLY A 53 -22.75 -12.62 2.92
N VAL A 54 -22.80 -11.29 3.05
CA VAL A 54 -21.74 -10.46 3.64
C VAL A 54 -21.28 -11.00 5.00
N GLU A 55 -22.22 -11.36 5.88
CA GLU A 55 -21.93 -11.92 7.20
C GLU A 55 -21.01 -13.14 7.16
N LYS A 56 -21.29 -14.08 6.24
CA LYS A 56 -20.44 -15.27 6.07
C LYS A 56 -19.10 -14.91 5.45
N PHE A 57 -19.08 -13.97 4.52
CA PHE A 57 -17.85 -13.56 3.86
C PHE A 57 -16.89 -12.83 4.80
N ILE A 58 -17.39 -12.11 5.82
CA ILE A 58 -16.56 -11.52 6.89
C ILE A 58 -15.74 -12.61 7.59
N HIS A 59 -16.34 -13.76 7.88
CA HIS A 59 -15.62 -14.90 8.47
C HIS A 59 -14.57 -15.49 7.52
N VAL A 60 -14.87 -15.58 6.23
CA VAL A 60 -13.92 -16.03 5.20
C VAL A 60 -12.71 -15.11 5.14
N VAL A 61 -12.92 -13.79 5.09
CA VAL A 61 -11.83 -12.80 5.06
C VAL A 61 -11.02 -12.86 6.35
N SER A 62 -11.67 -13.00 7.51
CA SER A 62 -10.99 -13.13 8.80
C SER A 62 -10.11 -14.38 8.85
N ALA A 63 -10.61 -15.52 8.36
CA ALA A 63 -9.84 -16.75 8.27
C ALA A 63 -8.64 -16.62 7.31
N ILE A 64 -8.82 -15.93 6.18
CA ILE A 64 -7.73 -15.60 5.25
C ILE A 64 -6.65 -14.77 5.94
N CYS A 65 -7.01 -13.72 6.70
CA CYS A 65 -6.05 -12.90 7.43
C CYS A 65 -5.25 -13.73 8.45
N VAL A 66 -5.93 -14.59 9.22
CA VAL A 66 -5.27 -15.47 10.20
C VAL A 66 -4.32 -16.45 9.51
N LEU A 67 -4.77 -17.11 8.43
CA LEU A 67 -3.95 -18.05 7.67
C LEU A 67 -2.78 -17.36 6.98
N HIS A 68 -2.99 -16.18 6.40
CA HIS A 68 -1.93 -15.37 5.79
C HIS A 68 -0.83 -15.08 6.82
N ASN A 69 -1.20 -14.57 7.99
CA ASN A 69 -0.25 -14.24 9.07
C ASN A 69 0.46 -15.49 9.58
N PHE A 70 -0.25 -16.59 9.77
CA PHE A 70 0.32 -17.86 10.19
C PHE A 70 1.35 -18.38 9.18
N LEU A 71 1.02 -18.39 7.88
CA LEU A 71 1.90 -18.88 6.82
C LEU A 71 3.10 -17.96 6.60
N MET A 72 2.92 -16.64 6.69
CA MET A 72 4.01 -15.66 6.68
C MET A 72 4.98 -15.85 7.84
N THR A 73 4.50 -16.35 8.99
CA THR A 73 5.33 -16.58 10.17
C THR A 73 6.02 -17.95 10.15
N ARG A 74 5.29 -19.02 9.81
CA ARG A 74 5.76 -20.40 9.93
C ARG A 74 6.43 -20.94 8.66
N SER A 75 6.01 -20.45 7.49
CA SER A 75 6.38 -21.05 6.20
C SER A 75 6.64 -19.98 5.13
N LYS A 76 7.24 -18.84 5.51
CA LYS A 76 7.43 -17.68 4.62
C LYS A 76 8.00 -18.04 3.27
N ARG A 77 9.06 -18.86 3.22
CA ARG A 77 9.74 -19.23 1.95
C ARG A 77 8.83 -20.01 0.99
N LEU A 78 7.87 -20.77 1.51
CA LEU A 78 6.91 -21.54 0.69
C LEU A 78 5.70 -20.68 0.31
N TYR A 79 5.23 -19.84 1.25
CA TYR A 79 4.04 -19.02 1.08
C TYR A 79 4.30 -17.75 0.24
N ALA A 80 5.47 -17.16 0.41
CA ALA A 80 5.94 -15.94 -0.24
C ALA A 80 7.43 -16.10 -0.63
N PRO A 81 7.74 -16.95 -1.62
CA PRO A 81 9.09 -17.09 -2.15
C PRO A 81 9.66 -15.74 -2.64
N TYR A 82 10.97 -15.70 -2.86
CA TYR A 82 11.62 -14.51 -3.42
C TYR A 82 10.93 -14.10 -4.74
N GLY A 83 10.73 -12.79 -4.94
CA GLY A 83 9.96 -12.27 -6.07
C GLY A 83 8.44 -12.18 -5.81
N SER A 84 7.92 -12.71 -4.70
CA SER A 84 6.48 -12.65 -4.40
C SER A 84 5.94 -11.24 -4.11
N PHE A 85 6.80 -10.26 -3.84
CA PHE A 85 6.43 -8.91 -3.46
C PHE A 85 7.18 -7.88 -4.32
N ASP A 86 6.64 -6.68 -4.41
CA ASP A 86 7.35 -5.56 -5.01
C ASP A 86 8.61 -5.23 -4.21
N VAL A 87 9.73 -5.06 -4.90
CA VAL A 87 11.03 -4.69 -4.32
C VAL A 87 11.41 -3.30 -4.83
N GLU A 88 11.94 -2.46 -3.94
CA GLU A 88 12.53 -1.19 -4.36
C GLU A 88 13.98 -1.41 -4.72
N ASN A 89 14.36 -1.03 -5.93
CA ASN A 89 15.76 -0.98 -6.31
C ASN A 89 16.39 0.26 -5.68
N HIS A 90 17.30 0.06 -4.73
CA HIS A 90 17.92 1.15 -3.99
C HIS A 90 19.00 1.92 -4.77
N GLU A 91 19.34 1.51 -5.99
CA GLU A 91 20.29 2.22 -6.85
C GLU A 91 19.55 3.13 -7.84
N THR A 92 18.45 2.64 -8.41
CA THR A 92 17.70 3.35 -9.45
C THR A 92 16.43 4.05 -8.94
N GLY A 93 15.95 3.71 -7.74
CA GLY A 93 14.67 4.19 -7.21
C GLY A 93 13.44 3.56 -7.88
N THR A 94 13.64 2.58 -8.77
CA THR A 94 12.54 1.92 -9.47
C THR A 94 11.93 0.81 -8.62
N ILE A 95 10.65 0.52 -8.88
CA ILE A 95 9.94 -0.59 -8.23
C ILE A 95 9.97 -1.79 -9.17
N GLU A 96 10.59 -2.86 -8.72
CA GLU A 96 10.54 -4.17 -9.37
C GLU A 96 9.23 -4.86 -8.95
N PRO A 97 8.33 -5.18 -9.89
CA PRO A 97 7.01 -5.72 -9.57
C PRO A 97 7.11 -7.17 -9.08
N GLY A 98 6.38 -7.50 -8.03
CA GLY A 98 6.27 -8.87 -7.53
C GLY A 98 5.42 -9.76 -8.44
N GLU A 99 5.67 -11.07 -8.39
CA GLU A 99 4.93 -12.11 -9.13
C GLU A 99 3.42 -12.04 -8.92
N TRP A 100 2.97 -11.57 -7.75
CA TRP A 100 1.56 -11.43 -7.44
C TRP A 100 0.84 -10.55 -8.47
N ARG A 101 1.50 -9.51 -9.00
CA ARG A 101 0.94 -8.58 -9.99
C ARG A 101 0.59 -9.25 -11.32
N GLN A 102 1.29 -10.32 -11.70
CA GLN A 102 1.00 -11.11 -12.90
C GLN A 102 -0.21 -12.03 -12.70
N SER A 103 -0.41 -12.48 -11.45
CA SER A 103 -1.45 -13.44 -11.12
C SER A 103 -2.81 -12.78 -10.85
N THR A 104 -2.85 -11.51 -10.43
CA THR A 104 -4.08 -10.79 -10.06
C THR A 104 -4.72 -10.06 -11.25
N GLN A 105 -5.52 -10.75 -12.07
CA GLN A 105 -6.36 -10.10 -13.11
C GLN A 105 -7.61 -9.37 -12.55
N GLY A 106 -7.60 -8.92 -11.28
CA GLY A 106 -8.81 -8.37 -10.65
C GLY A 106 -8.60 -7.35 -9.54
N LEU A 107 -7.37 -7.09 -9.11
CA LEU A 107 -7.09 -5.95 -8.23
C LEU A 107 -6.73 -4.77 -9.13
N VAL A 108 -7.67 -3.85 -9.27
CA VAL A 108 -7.47 -2.59 -10.01
C VAL A 108 -6.90 -1.56 -9.04
N ASP A 109 -5.97 -0.74 -9.52
CA ASP A 109 -5.50 0.40 -8.74
C ASP A 109 -6.68 1.29 -8.31
N LEU A 110 -6.62 1.77 -7.08
CA LEU A 110 -7.62 2.71 -6.56
C LEU A 110 -7.60 3.97 -7.43
N HIS A 111 -8.70 4.23 -8.14
CA HIS A 111 -8.82 5.41 -8.98
C HIS A 111 -8.78 6.67 -8.10
N VAL A 112 -7.76 7.50 -8.30
CA VAL A 112 -7.63 8.77 -7.59
C VAL A 112 -8.70 9.73 -8.13
N ASN A 113 -9.78 9.96 -7.37
CA ASN A 113 -10.75 10.98 -7.73
C ASN A 113 -10.12 12.38 -7.51
N PRO A 114 -9.82 13.15 -8.56
CA PRO A 114 -9.19 14.45 -8.43
C PRO A 114 -10.12 15.51 -7.83
N HIS A 115 -11.44 15.31 -7.93
CA HIS A 115 -12.48 16.25 -7.52
C HIS A 115 -12.86 16.13 -6.03
N LEU A 116 -12.40 15.08 -5.34
CA LEU A 116 -12.50 15.02 -3.87
C LEU A 116 -11.55 16.06 -3.27
N ARG A 117 -12.10 17.24 -2.94
CA ARG A 117 -11.41 18.22 -2.10
C ARG A 117 -11.26 17.62 -0.71
N GLY A 118 -10.01 17.50 -0.24
CA GLY A 118 -9.73 17.11 1.14
C GLY A 118 -10.38 18.11 2.10
N ASN A 119 -10.96 17.60 3.19
CA ASN A 119 -11.39 18.47 4.29
C ASN A 119 -10.16 19.15 4.90
N LEU A 120 -10.32 20.31 5.54
CA LEU A 120 -9.23 21.07 6.16
C LEU A 120 -8.42 20.19 7.13
N GLU A 121 -9.10 19.41 7.97
CA GLU A 121 -8.47 18.46 8.89
C GLU A 121 -7.52 17.47 8.19
N ALA A 122 -7.90 16.94 7.02
CA ALA A 122 -7.04 15.99 6.30
C ALA A 122 -5.78 16.66 5.73
N LYS A 123 -5.85 17.96 5.44
CA LYS A 123 -4.68 18.75 5.04
C LYS A 123 -3.78 19.07 6.24
N ASP A 124 -4.35 19.24 7.42
CA ASP A 124 -3.57 19.50 8.63
C ASP A 124 -2.82 18.25 9.06
N VAL A 125 -3.46 17.07 9.03
CA VAL A 125 -2.79 15.77 9.22
C VAL A 125 -1.69 15.55 8.17
N GLN A 126 -1.96 15.86 6.90
CA GLN A 126 -0.94 15.78 5.84
C GLN A 126 0.29 16.65 6.16
N ARG A 127 0.07 17.88 6.63
CA ARG A 127 1.14 18.82 6.99
C ARG A 127 1.92 18.35 8.20
N GLU A 128 1.23 17.89 9.25
CA GLU A 128 1.84 17.33 10.45
C GLU A 128 2.78 16.16 10.12
N PHE A 129 2.34 15.22 9.28
CA PHE A 129 3.21 14.14 8.82
C PHE A 129 4.36 14.63 7.94
N THR A 130 4.16 15.68 7.15
CA THR A 130 5.21 16.27 6.32
C THR A 130 6.32 16.87 7.19
N GLU A 131 5.94 17.64 8.20
CA GLU A 131 6.86 18.21 9.19
C GLU A 131 7.59 17.10 9.95
N TYR A 132 6.86 16.10 10.45
CA TYR A 132 7.45 14.95 11.13
C TYR A 132 8.47 14.21 10.25
N PHE A 133 8.14 13.91 8.99
CA PHE A 133 9.06 13.20 8.08
C PHE A 133 10.30 14.02 7.70
N HIS A 134 10.21 15.35 7.78
CA HIS A 134 11.35 16.22 7.55
C HIS A 134 12.22 16.42 8.81
N GLN A 135 11.66 16.21 10.00
CA GLN A 135 12.34 16.44 11.28
C GLN A 135 12.57 15.13 12.04
N GLU A 136 11.83 14.88 13.13
CA GLU A 136 12.05 13.73 14.03
C GLU A 136 11.96 12.37 13.34
N GLY A 137 11.12 12.26 12.31
CA GLY A 137 10.88 11.07 11.50
C GLY A 137 11.78 10.96 10.27
N GLU A 138 12.80 11.80 10.15
CA GLU A 138 13.77 11.80 9.05
C GLU A 138 14.53 10.48 8.97
N VAL A 139 14.72 9.99 7.74
CA VAL A 139 15.45 8.76 7.46
C VAL A 139 16.45 8.97 6.33
N SER A 140 17.65 8.40 6.46
CA SER A 140 18.78 8.64 5.54
C SER A 140 18.49 8.31 4.07
N TRP A 141 17.57 7.37 3.81
CA TRP A 141 17.22 6.94 2.46
C TRP A 141 16.17 7.82 1.79
N GLN A 142 15.51 8.75 2.50
CA GLN A 142 14.38 9.49 1.92
C GLN A 142 14.77 10.45 0.81
N TYR A 143 16.01 10.98 0.84
CA TYR A 143 16.49 11.93 -0.17
C TYR A 143 17.03 11.31 -1.45
N LYS A 144 17.19 9.97 -1.49
CA LYS A 144 17.89 9.31 -2.59
C LYS A 144 17.16 9.39 -3.95
N TYR A 145 15.85 9.62 -3.94
CA TYR A 145 14.99 9.52 -5.14
C TYR A 145 14.03 10.70 -5.29
N ILE A 146 14.38 11.85 -4.71
CA ILE A 146 13.51 13.04 -4.59
C ILE A 146 14.04 14.21 -5.39
#